data_AF-A0A497Y240-F1
#
_entry.id   AF-A0A497Y240-F1
#
_cell.length_a   1.000
_cell.length_b   1.000
_cell.length_c   1.000
_cell.angle_alpha   90.00
_cell.angle_beta   90.00
_cell.angle_gamma   90.00
#
_symmetry.space_group_name_H-M   'P 1'
#
loop_
_entity.id
_entity.type
_entity.pdbx_description
1 polymer ?
#
loop_
_entity_poly.entity_id
_entity_poly.type
_entity_poly.pdbx_seq_one_letter_code
_entity_poly.pdbx_strand_id
1 'polypeptide(L)'
;MKNILSLSAIVLFAVLACNSKKAPLETVKPAPSLVESVDPPDAPPKTWKEHWFEHLQLLSRVYYDTSVVVYYDGDVKPTIAWPKTYMAEAWNYTKKTYGKFGDDSRLFVIYHAGKYSGGHPDTYLSANHDYRNVTDCGASSLDAWTTGIDNDIDLSTHEIGHIVEGASKGVKESPAFDIWHDSKWMEIYQYDVYLGLNRTADAQRWYNKMMTVTDSYPKAGTQWFKNWFLPIYDNYGKAKVLNGFFTLLSQQFPKQQLTVQDKSYQQYTRKMNFGEFIHFWSGAAQADLAPLALTAFGPKDEKGADWAPMLTKAKTDFPAITY
;
A
#
# COMPACT_ATOMS: atom_id res chain seq x y z
N MET A 1 -14.79 73.93 -37.55
CA MET A 1 -15.89 74.91 -37.37
C MET A 1 -17.19 74.10 -37.38
N LYS A 2 -17.87 73.89 -36.25
CA LYS A 2 -19.10 74.60 -35.78
C LYS A 2 -20.17 74.72 -36.88
N ASN A 3 -21.47 74.39 -36.75
CA ASN A 3 -22.37 73.99 -35.66
C ASN A 3 -23.63 73.31 -36.30
N ILE A 4 -24.27 72.27 -35.72
CA ILE A 4 -25.49 72.22 -34.85
C ILE A 4 -26.78 72.80 -35.54
N LEU A 5 -28.01 72.23 -35.62
CA LEU A 5 -28.91 71.48 -34.70
C LEU A 5 -29.99 70.62 -35.44
N SER A 6 -30.34 69.50 -34.82
CA SER A 6 -31.63 68.80 -34.57
C SER A 6 -32.85 68.85 -35.52
N LEU A 7 -33.46 67.67 -35.75
CA LEU A 7 -34.88 67.42 -35.40
C LEU A 7 -35.22 65.91 -35.28
N SER A 8 -36.17 65.64 -34.39
CA SER A 8 -36.61 64.36 -33.78
C SER A 8 -37.23 63.32 -34.72
N ALA A 9 -37.09 62.03 -34.39
CA ALA A 9 -37.92 60.94 -34.89
C ALA A 9 -38.57 60.17 -33.73
N ILE A 10 -39.91 60.14 -33.74
CA ILE A 10 -40.79 59.48 -32.78
C ILE A 10 -40.92 57.99 -33.17
N VAL A 11 -40.66 57.10 -32.21
CA VAL A 11 -40.87 55.65 -32.32
C VAL A 11 -42.24 55.30 -31.74
N LEU A 12 -43.11 54.69 -32.55
CA LEU A 12 -44.39 54.12 -32.11
C LEU A 12 -44.14 52.79 -31.37
N PHE A 13 -44.51 52.72 -30.09
CA PHE A 13 -44.62 51.47 -29.33
C PHE A 13 -46.03 50.90 -29.50
N ALA A 14 -46.13 49.67 -30.03
CA ALA A 14 -47.35 48.88 -30.00
C ALA A 14 -47.52 48.21 -28.63
N VAL A 15 -48.64 48.46 -27.98
CA VAL A 15 -49.03 47.89 -26.68
C VAL A 15 -49.74 46.57 -26.94
N LEU A 16 -49.15 45.44 -26.53
CA LEU A 16 -49.86 44.17 -26.38
C LEU A 16 -50.09 43.93 -24.88
N ALA A 17 -51.37 43.98 -24.50
CA ALA A 17 -51.83 43.74 -23.15
C ALA A 17 -51.63 42.27 -22.75
N CYS A 18 -51.04 42.07 -21.56
CA CYS A 18 -50.92 40.78 -20.90
C CYS A 18 -52.30 40.24 -20.50
N ASN A 19 -52.57 38.97 -20.84
CA ASN A 19 -53.68 38.21 -20.27
C ASN A 19 -53.14 36.93 -19.64
N SER A 20 -52.46 37.08 -18.49
CA SER A 20 -51.92 35.97 -17.71
C SER A 20 -52.91 35.61 -16.60
N LYS A 21 -53.56 34.45 -16.75
CA LYS A 21 -54.27 33.79 -15.66
C LYS A 21 -53.29 33.55 -14.51
N LYS A 22 -53.62 34.03 -13.30
CA LYS A 22 -52.83 33.80 -12.09
C LYS A 22 -52.92 32.31 -11.73
N ALA A 23 -51.87 31.54 -12.03
CA ALA A 23 -51.68 30.24 -11.41
C ALA A 23 -51.38 30.45 -9.91
N PRO A 24 -51.86 29.57 -9.01
CA PRO A 24 -51.47 29.62 -7.61
C PRO A 24 -49.96 29.44 -7.51
N LEU A 25 -49.29 30.31 -6.75
CA LEU A 25 -47.89 30.11 -6.37
C LEU A 25 -47.82 28.86 -5.49
N GLU A 26 -47.29 27.77 -6.02
CA GLU A 26 -46.82 26.67 -5.19
C GLU A 26 -45.73 27.20 -4.28
N THR A 27 -46.01 27.27 -2.98
CA THR A 27 -44.98 27.46 -1.96
C THR A 27 -44.03 26.27 -2.02
N VAL A 28 -42.91 26.45 -2.71
CA VAL A 28 -41.79 25.51 -2.69
C VAL A 28 -41.34 25.39 -1.23
N LYS A 29 -41.48 24.19 -0.64
CA LYS A 29 -40.90 23.91 0.68
C LYS A 29 -39.41 24.23 0.61
N PRO A 30 -38.84 24.95 1.60
CA PRO A 30 -37.39 25.13 1.69
C PRO A 30 -36.72 23.76 1.61
N ALA A 31 -35.65 23.65 0.82
CA ALA A 31 -34.82 22.46 0.84
C ALA A 31 -34.48 22.14 2.31
N PRO A 32 -34.53 20.86 2.75
CA PRO A 32 -34.11 20.50 4.09
C PRO A 32 -32.73 21.08 4.34
N SER A 33 -32.53 21.70 5.51
CA SER A 33 -31.20 22.11 5.96
C SER A 33 -30.23 20.96 5.77
N LEU A 34 -29.10 21.21 5.08
CA LEU A 34 -28.00 20.26 4.98
C LEU A 34 -27.57 19.92 6.41
N VAL A 35 -28.04 18.78 6.92
CA VAL A 35 -27.55 18.24 8.18
C VAL A 35 -26.14 17.80 7.86
N GLU A 36 -25.16 18.64 8.18
CA GLU A 36 -23.76 18.21 8.16
C GLU A 36 -23.67 16.99 9.05
N SER A 37 -23.37 15.83 8.47
CA SER A 37 -23.15 14.62 9.25
C SER A 37 -21.95 14.89 10.16
N VAL A 38 -22.22 15.05 11.45
CA VAL A 38 -21.17 15.19 12.45
C VAL A 38 -20.45 13.84 12.52
N ASP A 39 -19.16 13.86 12.20
CA ASP A 39 -18.33 12.67 12.31
C ASP A 39 -18.28 12.18 13.76
N PRO A 40 -18.26 10.85 13.99
CA PRO A 40 -18.04 10.32 15.33
C PRO A 40 -16.67 10.77 15.87
N PRO A 41 -16.46 10.80 17.20
CA PRO A 41 -15.23 11.31 17.80
C PRO A 41 -13.93 10.61 17.36
N ASP A 42 -14.01 9.37 16.88
CA ASP A 42 -12.89 8.53 16.41
C ASP A 42 -12.73 8.53 14.87
N ALA A 43 -13.53 9.34 14.18
CA ALA A 43 -13.41 9.49 12.75
C ALA A 43 -12.03 10.03 12.38
N PRO A 44 -11.42 9.53 11.29
CA PRO A 44 -10.18 10.09 10.78
C PRO A 44 -10.36 11.58 10.42
N PRO A 45 -9.33 12.41 10.41
CA PRO A 45 -9.51 13.83 10.08
C PRO A 45 -10.07 14.02 8.66
N LYS A 46 -10.96 15.01 8.46
CA LYS A 46 -11.49 15.32 7.12
C LYS A 46 -10.39 15.77 6.14
N THR A 47 -9.34 16.39 6.67
CA THR A 47 -8.17 16.80 5.91
C THR A 47 -6.91 16.42 6.65
N TRP A 48 -5.87 16.04 5.92
CA TRP A 48 -4.58 15.68 6.49
C TRP A 48 -3.47 16.33 5.68
N LYS A 49 -2.50 16.95 6.35
CA LYS A 49 -1.34 17.53 5.69
C LYS A 49 -0.21 16.52 5.76
N GLU A 50 0.26 16.04 4.62
CA GLU A 50 1.44 15.19 4.55
C GLU A 50 2.70 15.98 4.90
N HIS A 51 3.67 15.28 5.48
CA HIS A 51 4.90 15.88 5.98
C HIS A 51 6.13 14.96 5.90
N TRP A 52 6.18 14.08 4.90
CA TRP A 52 7.30 13.15 4.68
C TRP A 52 8.12 13.56 3.44
N PHE A 53 9.45 13.59 3.54
CA PHE A 53 10.37 14.16 2.52
C PHE A 53 9.87 15.51 1.94
N GLU A 54 9.80 15.64 0.60
CA GLU A 54 9.24 16.80 -0.09
C GLU A 54 7.70 16.75 -0.28
N HIS A 55 7.02 15.72 0.24
CA HIS A 55 5.56 15.61 0.16
C HIS A 55 4.92 16.53 1.19
N LEU A 56 4.36 17.63 0.67
CA LEU A 56 3.60 18.62 1.45
C LEU A 56 2.24 18.86 0.77
N GLN A 57 1.46 17.81 0.54
CA GLN A 57 0.11 17.95 -0.02
C GLN A 57 -0.94 18.08 1.08
N LEU A 58 -1.98 18.85 0.78
CA LEU A 58 -3.20 18.82 1.58
C LEU A 58 -4.10 17.73 1.00
N LEU A 59 -4.36 16.73 1.82
CA LEU A 59 -5.22 15.61 1.49
C LEU A 59 -6.62 15.86 1.99
N SER A 60 -7.60 15.38 1.24
CA SER A 60 -9.02 15.38 1.61
C SER A 60 -9.50 13.94 1.73
N ARG A 61 -10.10 13.61 2.88
CA ARG A 61 -10.70 12.30 3.13
C ARG A 61 -11.94 12.15 2.26
N VAL A 62 -11.92 11.18 1.35
CA VAL A 62 -13.04 10.89 0.44
C VAL A 62 -13.90 9.73 0.92
N TYR A 63 -13.36 8.85 1.76
CA TYR A 63 -14.06 7.71 2.32
C TYR A 63 -13.39 7.22 3.61
N TYR A 64 -14.16 6.62 4.52
CA TYR A 64 -13.61 5.81 5.59
C TYR A 64 -14.63 4.79 6.12
N ASP A 65 -14.12 3.69 6.65
CA ASP A 65 -14.86 2.71 7.44
C ASP A 65 -13.94 2.06 8.50
N THR A 66 -14.28 0.87 8.99
CA THR A 66 -13.51 0.13 10.00
C THR A 66 -12.22 -0.49 9.46
N SER A 67 -12.07 -0.56 8.14
CA SER A 67 -10.96 -1.21 7.44
C SER A 67 -10.05 -0.22 6.74
N VAL A 68 -10.56 0.87 6.17
CA VAL A 68 -9.73 1.83 5.44
C VAL A 68 -10.16 3.27 5.68
N VAL A 69 -9.23 4.17 5.42
CA VAL A 69 -9.45 5.60 5.25
C VAL A 69 -8.82 5.99 3.93
N VAL A 70 -9.58 6.58 3.01
CA VAL A 70 -9.08 6.96 1.69
C VAL A 70 -8.99 8.47 1.60
N TYR A 71 -7.83 8.95 1.19
CA TYR A 71 -7.49 10.34 0.98
C TYR A 71 -7.01 10.57 -0.45
N TYR A 72 -7.42 11.70 -1.01
CA TYR A 72 -6.94 12.20 -2.29
C TYR A 72 -6.35 13.60 -2.09
N ASP A 73 -5.30 13.91 -2.84
CA ASP A 73 -4.98 15.31 -3.10
C ASP A 73 -5.96 15.93 -4.11
N GLY A 74 -5.80 17.22 -4.39
CA GLY A 74 -6.71 17.96 -5.28
C GLY A 74 -6.68 17.55 -6.76
N ASP A 75 -5.70 16.75 -7.18
CA ASP A 75 -5.50 16.38 -8.59
C ASP A 75 -6.12 15.02 -8.93
N VAL A 76 -6.42 14.18 -7.93
CA VAL A 76 -7.12 12.91 -8.14
C VAL A 76 -8.61 13.16 -8.40
N LYS A 77 -9.17 12.50 -9.42
CA LYS A 77 -10.59 12.63 -9.77
C LYS A 77 -11.48 12.10 -8.63
N PRO A 78 -12.43 12.90 -8.11
CA PRO A 78 -13.27 12.49 -6.97
C PRO A 78 -14.23 11.33 -7.31
N THR A 79 -14.42 11.03 -8.59
CA THR A 79 -15.22 9.90 -9.06
C THR A 79 -14.52 8.55 -8.91
N ILE A 80 -13.21 8.53 -8.64
CA ILE A 80 -12.46 7.29 -8.41
C ILE A 80 -12.93 6.69 -7.09
N ALA A 81 -13.50 5.48 -7.16
CA ALA A 81 -14.16 4.85 -6.02
C ALA A 81 -13.69 3.43 -5.72
N TRP A 82 -12.90 2.79 -6.59
CA TRP A 82 -12.41 1.43 -6.36
C TRP A 82 -11.54 1.26 -5.10
N PRO A 83 -10.75 2.25 -4.63
CA PRO A 83 -9.87 2.04 -3.49
C PRO A 83 -10.62 1.69 -2.22
N LYS A 84 -11.84 2.25 -2.03
CA LYS A 84 -12.65 2.00 -0.83
C LYS A 84 -12.96 0.51 -0.62
N THR A 85 -13.17 -0.23 -1.71
CA THR A 85 -13.53 -1.64 -1.66
C THR A 85 -12.29 -2.50 -1.72
N TYR A 86 -11.46 -2.30 -2.75
CA TYR A 86 -10.29 -3.14 -2.97
C TYR A 86 -9.28 -3.06 -1.81
N MET A 87 -8.95 -1.86 -1.34
CA MET A 87 -7.97 -1.70 -0.27
C MET A 87 -8.50 -2.23 1.07
N ALA A 88 -9.81 -2.13 1.30
CA ALA A 88 -10.43 -2.74 2.48
C ALA A 88 -10.34 -4.27 2.45
N GLU A 89 -10.64 -4.88 1.30
CA GLU A 89 -10.52 -6.32 1.09
C GLU A 89 -9.08 -6.79 1.27
N ALA A 90 -8.13 -6.16 0.57
CA ALA A 90 -6.71 -6.46 0.67
C ALA A 90 -6.22 -6.33 2.11
N TRP A 91 -6.49 -5.21 2.77
CA TRP A 91 -6.05 -5.01 4.15
C TRP A 91 -6.69 -5.97 5.16
N ASN A 92 -7.97 -6.30 4.98
CA ASN A 92 -8.63 -7.28 5.85
C ASN A 92 -8.03 -8.68 5.65
N TYR A 93 -7.72 -9.07 4.41
CA TYR A 93 -6.97 -10.28 4.13
C TYR A 93 -5.59 -10.24 4.80
N THR A 94 -4.84 -9.15 4.64
CA THR A 94 -3.52 -8.97 5.25
C THR A 94 -3.57 -9.16 6.76
N LYS A 95 -4.51 -8.49 7.44
CA LYS A 95 -4.64 -8.62 8.90
C LYS A 95 -4.99 -10.04 9.34
N LYS A 96 -5.90 -10.70 8.61
CA LYS A 96 -6.29 -12.08 8.88
C LYS A 96 -5.12 -13.05 8.71
N THR A 97 -4.29 -12.84 7.70
CA THR A 97 -3.26 -13.78 7.27
C THR A 97 -1.90 -13.53 7.94
N TYR A 98 -1.48 -12.26 8.06
CA TYR A 98 -0.17 -11.85 8.54
C TYR A 98 -0.18 -11.28 9.97
N GLY A 99 -1.34 -10.86 10.48
CA GLY A 99 -1.56 -10.52 11.89
C GLY A 99 -1.98 -9.07 12.13
N LYS A 100 -1.81 -8.60 13.37
CA LYS A 100 -2.23 -7.25 13.79
C LYS A 100 -1.12 -6.23 13.54
N PHE A 101 -1.49 -5.05 13.05
CA PHE A 101 -0.58 -3.94 12.74
C PHE A 101 -0.98 -2.69 13.53
N GLY A 102 -0.82 -2.72 14.85
CA GLY A 102 -1.20 -1.60 15.71
C GLY A 102 -2.68 -1.61 16.11
N ASP A 103 -3.07 -0.63 16.92
CA ASP A 103 -4.40 -0.58 17.53
C ASP A 103 -5.47 -0.01 16.61
N ASP A 104 -5.10 0.91 15.72
CA ASP A 104 -5.99 1.33 14.65
C ASP A 104 -6.08 0.21 13.61
N SER A 105 -7.28 -0.33 13.41
CA SER A 105 -7.51 -1.42 12.47
C SER A 105 -7.50 -0.96 11.01
N ARG A 106 -7.44 0.34 10.75
CA ARG A 106 -7.59 0.92 9.42
C ARG A 106 -6.25 1.06 8.70
N LEU A 107 -6.29 0.90 7.39
CA LEU A 107 -5.24 1.32 6.49
C LEU A 107 -5.57 2.71 5.94
N PHE A 108 -4.61 3.63 6.01
CA PHE A 108 -4.72 4.98 5.47
C PHE A 108 -4.15 4.97 4.05
N VAL A 109 -5.02 5.16 3.07
CA VAL A 109 -4.69 5.06 1.66
C VAL A 109 -4.71 6.44 1.05
N ILE A 110 -3.61 6.83 0.43
CA ILE A 110 -3.42 8.15 -0.17
C ILE A 110 -3.11 7.96 -1.65
N TYR A 111 -3.74 8.78 -2.49
CA TYR A 111 -3.41 8.86 -3.90
C TYR A 111 -3.07 10.27 -4.36
N HIS A 112 -2.12 10.33 -5.30
CA HIS A 112 -1.73 11.52 -6.05
C HIS A 112 -1.83 11.27 -7.55
N ALA A 113 -2.25 12.28 -8.31
CA ALA A 113 -2.26 12.24 -9.76
C ALA A 113 -1.39 13.37 -10.35
N GLY A 114 -0.71 13.09 -11.45
CA GLY A 114 0.20 14.03 -12.11
C GLY A 114 1.55 14.26 -11.40
N LYS A 115 1.86 13.52 -10.33
CA LYS A 115 3.03 13.74 -9.45
C LYS A 115 3.40 12.50 -8.64
N TYR A 116 4.58 12.56 -8.01
CA TYR A 116 5.07 11.58 -7.02
C TYR A 116 4.98 10.13 -7.48
N SER A 117 5.31 9.86 -8.75
CA SER A 117 5.18 8.53 -9.33
C SER A 117 5.92 7.47 -8.51
N GLY A 118 5.21 6.41 -8.11
CA GLY A 118 5.72 5.38 -7.22
C GLY A 118 4.85 5.24 -5.99
N GLY A 119 5.31 4.45 -5.04
CA GLY A 119 4.63 4.27 -3.76
C GLY A 119 5.57 4.46 -2.59
N HIS A 120 4.96 4.79 -1.46
CA HIS A 120 5.62 4.95 -0.20
C HIS A 120 4.74 4.35 0.90
N PRO A 121 5.27 3.37 1.64
CA PRO A 121 4.58 2.78 2.76
C PRO A 121 5.04 3.44 4.06
N ASP A 122 4.16 3.51 5.04
CA ASP A 122 4.58 3.74 6.42
C ASP A 122 3.75 2.93 7.40
N THR A 123 4.26 2.81 8.62
CA THR A 123 3.69 1.94 9.65
C THR A 123 3.32 2.74 10.89
N TYR A 124 2.44 2.15 11.70
CA TYR A 124 2.09 2.68 13.02
C TYR A 124 3.27 2.79 14.01
N LEU A 125 4.47 2.34 13.63
CA LEU A 125 5.71 2.41 14.43
C LEU A 125 6.61 3.60 14.02
N SER A 126 6.12 4.48 13.15
CA SER A 126 6.86 5.60 12.57
C SER A 126 6.10 6.91 12.72
N ALA A 127 6.85 8.00 12.94
CA ALA A 127 6.28 9.33 13.07
C ALA A 127 6.03 10.00 11.70
N ASN A 128 6.62 9.50 10.62
CA ASN A 128 6.58 10.15 9.30
C ASN A 128 5.15 10.30 8.77
N HIS A 129 4.25 9.38 9.16
CA HIS A 129 2.83 9.45 8.87
C HIS A 129 1.94 9.43 10.11
N ASP A 130 2.37 10.12 11.16
CA ASP A 130 1.62 10.26 12.42
C ASP A 130 1.23 8.92 13.06
N TYR A 131 2.11 7.91 12.95
CA TYR A 131 1.90 6.58 13.53
C TYR A 131 0.67 5.85 12.97
N ARG A 132 0.51 5.91 11.65
CA ARG A 132 -0.54 5.20 10.89
C ARG A 132 0.07 4.18 9.94
N ASN A 133 -0.68 3.11 9.66
CA ASN A 133 -0.39 2.25 8.52
C ASN A 133 -0.83 2.98 7.25
N VAL A 134 0.12 3.27 6.37
CA VAL A 134 -0.11 4.09 5.18
C VAL A 134 0.35 3.40 3.93
N THR A 135 -0.47 3.50 2.88
CA THR A 135 -0.01 3.41 1.49
C THR A 135 -0.19 4.77 0.85
N ASP A 136 0.90 5.40 0.44
CA ASP A 136 0.90 6.64 -0.32
C ASP A 136 1.35 6.32 -1.75
N CYS A 137 0.48 6.52 -2.72
CA CYS A 137 0.72 6.12 -4.11
C CYS A 137 0.52 7.30 -5.06
N GLY A 138 1.56 7.64 -5.81
CA GLY A 138 1.49 8.64 -6.85
C GLY A 138 1.67 8.07 -8.26
N ALA A 139 1.16 8.81 -9.23
CA ALA A 139 1.28 8.48 -10.64
C ALA A 139 1.53 9.75 -11.44
N SER A 140 2.36 9.64 -12.49
CA SER A 140 2.74 10.78 -13.34
C SER A 140 1.61 11.32 -14.21
N SER A 141 0.51 10.58 -14.37
CA SER A 141 -0.65 10.99 -15.17
C SER A 141 -1.75 11.60 -14.31
N LEU A 142 -2.39 12.66 -14.79
CA LEU A 142 -3.62 13.21 -14.20
C LEU A 142 -4.85 12.30 -14.43
N ASP A 143 -4.75 11.34 -15.34
CA ASP A 143 -5.80 10.34 -15.61
C ASP A 143 -5.57 9.01 -14.87
N ALA A 144 -4.59 8.97 -13.95
CA ALA A 144 -4.28 7.79 -13.16
C ALA A 144 -5.46 7.33 -12.27
N TRP A 145 -5.39 6.08 -11.80
CA TRP A 145 -6.33 5.46 -10.86
C TRP A 145 -7.76 5.28 -11.38
N THR A 146 -8.01 5.57 -12.64
CA THR A 146 -9.37 5.55 -13.20
C THR A 146 -9.94 4.15 -13.39
N THR A 147 -9.09 3.12 -13.49
CA THR A 147 -9.51 1.79 -13.90
C THR A 147 -9.60 0.81 -12.72
N GLY A 148 -8.79 1.00 -11.67
CA GLY A 148 -8.79 0.09 -10.52
C GLY A 148 -8.38 -1.34 -10.87
N ILE A 149 -7.54 -1.46 -11.89
CA ILE A 149 -6.94 -2.71 -12.36
C ILE A 149 -5.47 -2.45 -12.67
N ASP A 150 -4.74 -3.51 -13.01
CA ASP A 150 -3.34 -3.42 -13.38
C ASP A 150 -2.48 -2.70 -12.33
N ASN A 151 -1.69 -1.71 -12.75
CA ASN A 151 -0.76 -1.02 -11.87
C ASN A 151 -1.46 -0.28 -10.72
N ASP A 152 -2.73 0.11 -10.90
CA ASP A 152 -3.52 0.74 -9.85
C ASP A 152 -3.60 -0.16 -8.61
N ILE A 153 -3.93 -1.44 -8.82
CA ILE A 153 -4.00 -2.43 -7.74
C ILE A 153 -2.63 -3.02 -7.42
N ASP A 154 -1.74 -3.20 -8.41
CA ASP A 154 -0.43 -3.80 -8.19
C ASP A 154 0.41 -2.93 -7.24
N LEU A 155 0.54 -1.63 -7.53
CA LEU A 155 1.29 -0.70 -6.70
C LEU A 155 0.65 -0.55 -5.32
N SER A 156 -0.68 -0.36 -5.26
CA SER A 156 -1.36 -0.19 -3.98
C SER A 156 -1.22 -1.42 -3.07
N THR A 157 -1.25 -2.63 -3.65
CA THR A 157 -1.06 -3.88 -2.89
C THR A 157 0.38 -4.05 -2.46
N HIS A 158 1.32 -3.71 -3.33
CA HIS A 158 2.73 -3.72 -3.01
C HIS A 158 3.01 -2.90 -1.74
N GLU A 159 2.45 -1.70 -1.62
CA GLU A 159 2.69 -0.85 -0.44
C GLU A 159 2.13 -1.47 0.85
N ILE A 160 1.03 -2.21 0.78
CA ILE A 160 0.56 -3.00 1.93
C ILE A 160 1.60 -4.07 2.31
N GLY A 161 2.25 -4.67 1.32
CA GLY A 161 3.31 -5.66 1.53
C GLY A 161 4.45 -5.09 2.37
N HIS A 162 4.89 -3.87 2.11
CA HIS A 162 5.92 -3.22 2.93
C HIS A 162 5.48 -2.97 4.38
N ILE A 163 4.19 -2.76 4.65
CA ILE A 163 3.68 -2.70 6.04
C ILE A 163 3.83 -4.07 6.73
N VAL A 164 3.56 -5.16 6.01
CA VAL A 164 3.83 -6.52 6.52
C VAL A 164 5.31 -6.68 6.78
N GLU A 165 6.15 -6.29 5.83
CA GLU A 165 7.59 -6.41 5.90
C GLU A 165 8.20 -5.67 7.09
N GLY A 166 7.76 -4.43 7.32
CA GLY A 166 8.37 -3.49 8.27
C GLY A 166 7.74 -3.43 9.65
N ALA A 167 6.57 -4.05 9.87
CA ALA A 167 5.86 -3.99 11.15
C ALA A 167 5.18 -5.30 11.59
N SER A 168 5.48 -6.42 10.94
CA SER A 168 4.96 -7.73 11.35
C SER A 168 5.29 -8.05 12.80
N LYS A 169 4.30 -8.60 13.52
CA LYS A 169 4.42 -9.04 14.92
C LYS A 169 4.84 -7.93 15.89
N GLY A 170 4.57 -6.66 15.56
CA GLY A 170 4.90 -5.54 16.44
C GLY A 170 6.40 -5.25 16.54
N VAL A 171 7.18 -5.71 15.56
CA VAL A 171 8.61 -5.44 15.47
C VAL A 171 8.86 -4.53 14.27
N LYS A 172 9.49 -3.38 14.52
CA LYS A 172 9.89 -2.44 13.50
C LYS A 172 11.11 -2.94 12.72
N GLU A 173 11.18 -2.55 11.44
CA GLU A 173 12.24 -2.82 10.45
C GLU A 173 12.11 -4.16 9.74
N SER A 174 12.73 -4.25 8.56
CA SER A 174 12.91 -5.49 7.80
C SER A 174 14.38 -5.91 7.79
N PRO A 175 14.75 -7.02 8.47
CA PRO A 175 16.13 -7.50 8.44
C PRO A 175 16.56 -8.04 7.08
N ALA A 176 15.62 -8.50 6.23
CA ALA A 176 15.89 -9.11 4.93
C ALA A 176 15.92 -8.09 3.76
N PHE A 177 15.57 -6.83 4.01
CA PHE A 177 15.49 -5.79 2.98
C PHE A 177 16.75 -5.73 2.10
N ASP A 178 17.95 -5.74 2.68
CA ASP A 178 19.21 -5.63 1.91
C ASP A 178 19.50 -6.85 1.00
N ILE A 179 18.74 -7.94 1.13
CA ILE A 179 18.91 -9.17 0.35
C ILE A 179 17.92 -9.22 -0.80
N TRP A 180 16.65 -8.97 -0.50
CA TRP A 180 15.59 -9.03 -1.49
C TRP A 180 15.25 -7.66 -2.08
N HIS A 181 15.82 -6.58 -1.54
CA HIS A 181 15.57 -5.19 -1.90
C HIS A 181 14.09 -4.81 -1.94
N ASP A 182 13.82 -3.58 -2.35
CA ASP A 182 12.55 -3.30 -2.99
C ASP A 182 12.56 -4.03 -4.37
N SER A 183 11.76 -5.07 -4.64
CA SER A 183 10.45 -5.39 -4.07
C SER A 183 10.16 -6.88 -3.94
N LYS A 184 11.18 -7.75 -3.88
CA LYS A 184 10.99 -9.14 -4.32
C LYS A 184 10.04 -9.94 -3.42
N TRP A 185 9.95 -9.62 -2.14
CA TRP A 185 8.93 -10.21 -1.26
C TRP A 185 7.50 -9.74 -1.61
N MET A 186 7.34 -8.48 -2.03
CA MET A 186 6.05 -7.94 -2.47
C MET A 186 5.51 -8.71 -3.69
N GLU A 187 6.37 -9.20 -4.59
CA GLU A 187 5.95 -9.97 -5.77
C GLU A 187 5.12 -11.21 -5.39
N ILE A 188 5.55 -11.98 -4.38
CA ILE A 188 4.80 -13.16 -3.92
C ILE A 188 3.63 -12.77 -3.01
N TYR A 189 3.77 -11.70 -2.24
CA TYR A 189 2.68 -11.19 -1.41
C TYR A 189 1.48 -10.72 -2.25
N GLN A 190 1.71 -9.98 -3.35
CA GLN A 190 0.65 -9.56 -4.27
C GLN A 190 -0.08 -10.78 -4.86
N TYR A 191 0.67 -11.80 -5.27
CA TYR A 191 0.09 -13.06 -5.74
C TYR A 191 -0.78 -13.74 -4.67
N ASP A 192 -0.29 -13.81 -3.43
CA ASP A 192 -1.02 -14.35 -2.29
C ASP A 192 -2.32 -13.57 -2.01
N VAL A 193 -2.27 -12.23 -1.99
CA VAL A 193 -3.45 -11.38 -1.82
C VAL A 193 -4.47 -11.62 -2.93
N TYR A 194 -4.05 -11.63 -4.19
CA TYR A 194 -4.97 -11.87 -5.30
C TYR A 194 -5.66 -13.23 -5.22
N LEU A 195 -4.92 -14.29 -4.86
CA LEU A 195 -5.51 -15.60 -4.62
C LEU A 195 -6.46 -15.59 -3.41
N GLY A 196 -6.06 -14.96 -2.31
CA GLY A 196 -6.84 -14.86 -1.08
C GLY A 196 -8.16 -14.10 -1.23
N LEU A 197 -8.21 -13.16 -2.17
CA LEU A 197 -9.41 -12.41 -2.55
C LEU A 197 -10.21 -13.06 -3.68
N ASN A 198 -9.84 -14.27 -4.13
CA ASN A 198 -10.43 -14.95 -5.29
C ASN A 198 -10.38 -14.14 -6.60
N ARG A 199 -9.38 -13.26 -6.74
CA ARG A 199 -9.15 -12.46 -7.95
C ARG A 199 -8.29 -13.24 -8.95
N THR A 200 -8.83 -14.35 -9.44
CA THR A 200 -8.08 -15.34 -10.25
C THR A 200 -7.50 -14.74 -11.53
N ALA A 201 -8.20 -13.79 -12.17
CA ALA A 201 -7.69 -13.09 -13.35
C ALA A 201 -6.45 -12.23 -13.04
N ASP A 202 -6.48 -11.49 -11.92
CA ASP A 202 -5.35 -10.67 -11.49
C ASP A 202 -4.18 -11.53 -11.03
N ALA A 203 -4.46 -12.61 -10.29
CA ALA A 203 -3.43 -13.57 -9.89
C ALA A 203 -2.74 -14.20 -11.11
N GLN A 204 -3.50 -14.61 -12.13
CA GLN A 204 -2.94 -15.20 -13.35
C GLN A 204 -2.12 -14.19 -14.16
N ARG A 205 -2.62 -12.95 -14.30
CA ARG A 205 -1.91 -11.85 -14.96
C ARG A 205 -0.58 -11.56 -14.25
N TRP A 206 -0.63 -11.43 -12.93
CA TRP A 206 0.54 -11.15 -12.11
C TRP A 206 1.56 -12.30 -12.16
N TYR A 207 1.09 -13.54 -12.03
CA TYR A 207 1.93 -14.74 -12.22
C TYR A 207 2.64 -14.71 -13.56
N ASN A 208 1.91 -14.53 -14.66
CA ASN A 208 2.50 -14.51 -16.01
C ASN A 208 3.57 -13.42 -16.15
N LYS A 209 3.33 -12.24 -15.56
CA LYS A 209 4.29 -11.14 -15.52
C LYS A 209 5.53 -11.52 -14.72
N MET A 210 5.38 -12.00 -13.49
CA MET A 210 6.52 -12.28 -12.60
C MET A 210 7.35 -13.51 -13.04
N MET A 211 6.78 -14.42 -13.82
CA MET A 211 7.51 -15.55 -14.40
C MET A 211 8.59 -15.13 -15.42
N THR A 212 8.50 -13.93 -15.97
CA THR A 212 9.47 -13.39 -16.95
C THR A 212 10.40 -12.34 -16.35
N VAL A 213 10.12 -11.83 -15.14
CA VAL A 213 10.98 -10.86 -14.46
C VAL A 213 12.33 -11.49 -14.12
N THR A 214 13.38 -10.72 -14.38
CA THR A 214 14.77 -11.01 -14.01
C THR A 214 15.39 -9.79 -13.34
N ASP A 215 16.26 -10.04 -12.37
CA ASP A 215 17.00 -9.03 -11.62
C ASP A 215 18.51 -9.25 -11.76
N SER A 216 19.27 -8.19 -11.47
CA SER A 216 20.73 -8.23 -11.47
C SER A 216 21.33 -8.79 -10.17
N TYR A 217 20.50 -9.03 -9.15
CA TYR A 217 20.90 -9.42 -7.79
C TYR A 217 20.17 -10.69 -7.31
N PRO A 218 20.81 -11.52 -6.47
CA PRO A 218 22.21 -11.40 -6.03
C PRO A 218 23.21 -11.74 -7.16
N LYS A 219 22.72 -12.27 -8.28
CA LYS A 219 23.47 -12.37 -9.54
C LYS A 219 22.59 -11.99 -10.73
N ALA A 220 23.23 -11.64 -11.84
CA ALA A 220 22.54 -11.35 -13.09
C ALA A 220 21.64 -12.51 -13.54
N GLY A 221 20.40 -12.19 -13.91
CA GLY A 221 19.41 -13.15 -14.37
C GLY A 221 18.67 -13.89 -13.26
N THR A 222 18.78 -13.43 -12.00
CA THR A 222 18.00 -13.99 -10.89
C THR A 222 16.52 -13.78 -11.14
N GLN A 223 15.69 -14.80 -10.91
CA GLN A 223 14.23 -14.69 -11.00
C GLN A 223 13.62 -14.98 -9.62
N TRP A 224 13.49 -13.97 -8.78
CA TRP A 224 13.09 -14.13 -7.38
C TRP A 224 11.74 -14.80 -7.20
N PHE A 225 10.70 -14.27 -7.85
CA PHE A 225 9.37 -14.88 -7.82
C PHE A 225 9.41 -16.34 -8.26
N LYS A 226 9.92 -16.59 -9.47
CA LYS A 226 9.87 -17.91 -10.11
C LYS A 226 10.74 -18.98 -9.43
N ASN A 227 11.97 -18.63 -9.04
CA ASN A 227 12.96 -19.63 -8.60
C ASN A 227 13.10 -19.70 -7.07
N TRP A 228 12.61 -18.72 -6.32
CA TRP A 228 12.69 -18.71 -4.86
C TRP A 228 11.32 -18.69 -4.20
N PHE A 229 10.54 -17.62 -4.36
CA PHE A 229 9.33 -17.44 -3.56
C PHE A 229 8.17 -18.35 -3.98
N LEU A 230 7.94 -18.54 -5.28
CA LEU A 230 6.84 -19.37 -5.77
C LEU A 230 7.03 -20.85 -5.38
N PRO A 231 8.22 -21.49 -5.55
CA PRO A 231 8.44 -22.85 -5.06
C PRO A 231 8.25 -22.97 -3.55
N ILE A 232 8.66 -21.96 -2.78
CA ILE A 232 8.45 -21.97 -1.33
C ILE A 232 6.94 -21.91 -1.01
N TYR A 233 6.24 -20.97 -1.63
CA TYR A 233 4.82 -20.76 -1.46
C TYR A 233 4.00 -22.02 -1.80
N ASP A 234 4.26 -22.66 -2.95
CA ASP A 234 3.45 -23.79 -3.40
C ASP A 234 3.71 -25.08 -2.63
N ASN A 235 4.94 -25.29 -2.14
CA ASN A 235 5.31 -26.58 -1.52
C ASN A 235 5.24 -26.57 0.01
N TYR A 236 5.23 -25.41 0.67
CA TYR A 236 5.36 -25.33 2.14
C TYR A 236 4.19 -24.60 2.83
N GLY A 237 2.99 -24.66 2.24
CA GLY A 237 1.78 -24.18 2.91
C GLY A 237 1.42 -22.71 2.63
N LYS A 238 1.86 -22.17 1.50
CA LYS A 238 1.37 -20.89 0.94
C LYS A 238 1.59 -19.72 1.91
N ALA A 239 0.56 -18.94 2.22
CA ALA A 239 0.66 -17.83 3.16
C ALA A 239 1.23 -18.23 4.54
N LYS A 240 1.07 -19.49 4.96
CA LYS A 240 1.60 -19.98 6.23
C LYS A 240 3.12 -19.89 6.28
N VAL A 241 3.83 -20.26 5.21
CA VAL A 241 5.30 -20.16 5.20
C VAL A 241 5.77 -18.72 5.07
N LEU A 242 5.06 -17.88 4.30
CA LEU A 242 5.36 -16.45 4.21
C LEU A 242 5.26 -15.76 5.58
N ASN A 243 4.16 -15.98 6.31
CA ASN A 243 3.97 -15.45 7.66
C ASN A 243 4.87 -16.14 8.71
N GLY A 244 5.21 -17.41 8.48
CA GLY A 244 6.12 -18.20 9.30
C GLY A 244 7.52 -17.56 9.39
N PHE A 245 8.01 -17.01 8.28
CA PHE A 245 9.27 -16.28 8.24
C PHE A 245 9.28 -15.10 9.22
N PHE A 246 8.28 -14.20 9.16
CA PHE A 246 8.20 -13.08 10.09
C PHE A 246 7.96 -13.51 11.53
N THR A 247 7.23 -14.61 11.74
CA THR A 247 7.04 -15.20 13.06
C THR A 247 8.40 -15.62 13.66
N LEU A 248 9.22 -16.35 12.90
CA LEU A 248 10.55 -16.76 13.34
C LEU A 248 11.47 -15.55 13.58
N LEU A 249 11.46 -14.54 12.71
CA LEU A 249 12.22 -13.31 12.94
C LEU A 249 11.83 -12.65 14.26
N SER A 250 10.53 -12.47 14.49
CA SER A 250 10.02 -11.85 15.72
C SER A 250 10.42 -12.62 16.98
N GLN A 251 10.61 -13.93 16.90
CA GLN A 251 11.00 -14.77 18.03
C GLN A 251 12.52 -14.80 18.23
N GLN A 252 13.29 -14.98 17.15
CA GLN A 252 14.69 -15.40 17.24
C GLN A 252 15.69 -14.31 16.83
N PHE A 253 15.33 -13.41 15.92
CA PHE A 253 16.29 -12.42 15.42
C PHE A 253 16.54 -11.31 16.46
N PRO A 254 17.77 -10.74 16.55
CA PRO A 254 18.11 -9.74 17.56
C PRO A 254 17.22 -8.49 17.48
N LYS A 255 16.72 -8.06 18.65
CA LYS A 255 15.80 -6.94 18.82
C LYS A 255 16.21 -6.07 19.99
N GLN A 256 15.79 -4.82 19.97
CA GLN A 256 15.87 -3.90 21.09
C GLN A 256 14.53 -3.22 21.34
N GLN A 257 14.35 -2.75 22.56
CA GLN A 257 13.17 -2.00 22.97
C GLN A 257 13.05 -0.70 22.14
N LEU A 258 11.83 -0.41 21.70
CA LEU A 258 11.44 0.83 21.04
C LEU A 258 10.25 1.43 21.80
N THR A 259 10.20 2.75 21.97
CA THR A 259 9.03 3.45 22.53
C THR A 259 8.39 4.28 21.43
N VAL A 260 7.10 4.07 21.18
CA VAL A 260 6.30 4.78 20.18
C VAL A 260 5.01 5.25 20.85
N GLN A 261 4.75 6.55 20.88
CA GLN A 261 3.56 7.13 21.53
C GLN A 261 3.30 6.56 22.95
N ASP A 262 4.33 6.59 23.80
CA ASP A 262 4.32 6.06 25.18
C ASP A 262 4.03 4.54 25.31
N LYS A 263 4.01 3.81 24.19
CA LYS A 263 3.87 2.36 24.14
C LYS A 263 5.19 1.67 23.83
N SER A 264 5.36 0.50 24.42
CA SER A 264 6.54 -0.36 24.29
C SER A 264 6.38 -1.30 23.09
N TYR A 265 7.32 -1.23 22.14
CA TYR A 265 7.45 -2.08 20.96
C TYR A 265 8.87 -2.62 20.82
N GLN A 266 9.15 -3.40 19.80
CA GLN A 266 10.50 -3.87 19.50
C GLN A 266 10.96 -3.37 18.13
N GLN A 267 12.26 -3.29 17.91
CA GLN A 267 12.85 -3.08 16.58
C GLN A 267 14.03 -4.00 16.40
N TYR A 268 14.24 -4.51 15.18
CA TYR A 268 15.42 -5.30 14.89
C TYR A 268 16.69 -4.45 14.95
N THR A 269 17.78 -5.01 15.49
CA THR A 269 19.01 -4.24 15.74
C THR A 269 19.98 -4.23 14.56
N ARG A 270 19.75 -5.06 13.54
CA ARG A 270 20.62 -5.19 12.36
C ARG A 270 19.88 -5.82 11.17
N LYS A 271 20.52 -5.79 10.00
CA LYS A 271 20.14 -6.58 8.84
C LYS A 271 20.68 -8.01 8.92
N MET A 272 20.05 -8.94 8.23
CA MET A 272 20.49 -10.34 8.15
C MET A 272 21.46 -10.55 6.99
N ASN A 273 22.31 -11.57 7.09
CA ASN A 273 23.13 -12.02 5.96
C ASN A 273 22.42 -13.13 5.16
N PHE A 274 22.98 -13.50 4.01
CA PHE A 274 22.35 -14.46 3.09
C PHE A 274 22.20 -15.88 3.69
N GLY A 275 23.12 -16.29 4.57
CA GLY A 275 23.01 -17.57 5.29
C GLY A 275 21.88 -17.58 6.31
N GLU A 276 21.70 -16.48 7.05
CA GLU A 276 20.56 -16.29 7.95
C GLU A 276 19.24 -16.27 7.18
N PHE A 277 19.20 -15.59 6.03
CA PHE A 277 18.03 -15.60 5.15
C PHE A 277 17.59 -17.01 4.77
N ILE A 278 18.52 -17.84 4.30
CA ILE A 278 18.25 -19.24 3.97
C ILE A 278 17.81 -20.03 5.22
N HIS A 279 18.48 -19.82 6.35
CA HIS A 279 18.18 -20.51 7.60
C HIS A 279 16.75 -20.23 8.12
N PHE A 280 16.35 -18.95 8.13
CA PHE A 280 15.02 -18.54 8.60
C PHE A 280 13.91 -18.99 7.66
N TRP A 281 14.11 -18.93 6.34
CA TRP A 281 13.16 -19.50 5.38
C TRP A 281 13.06 -21.02 5.49
N SER A 282 14.19 -21.72 5.72
CA SER A 282 14.19 -23.17 5.94
C SER A 282 13.40 -23.54 7.20
N GLY A 283 13.59 -22.78 8.28
CA GLY A 283 12.77 -22.88 9.48
C GLY A 283 11.29 -22.66 9.23
N ALA A 284 10.94 -21.63 8.46
CA ALA A 284 9.54 -21.33 8.15
C ALA A 284 8.90 -22.45 7.30
N ALA A 285 9.67 -23.01 6.37
CA ALA A 285 9.27 -24.11 5.50
C ALA A 285 9.28 -25.48 6.19
N GLN A 286 9.95 -25.60 7.35
CA GLN A 286 10.25 -26.87 8.01
C GLN A 286 10.95 -27.86 7.05
N ALA A 287 11.85 -27.34 6.23
CA ALA A 287 12.67 -28.11 5.29
C ALA A 287 13.97 -27.36 4.95
N ASP A 288 15.05 -28.09 4.65
CA ASP A 288 16.31 -27.47 4.20
C ASP A 288 16.17 -26.87 2.80
N LEU A 289 16.17 -25.53 2.72
CA LEU A 289 16.07 -24.78 1.46
C LEU A 289 17.44 -24.43 0.86
N ALA A 290 18.56 -24.87 1.45
CA ALA A 290 19.88 -24.63 0.88
C ALA A 290 20.02 -25.14 -0.57
N PRO A 291 19.47 -26.31 -0.97
CA PRO A 291 19.47 -26.74 -2.36
C PRO A 291 18.70 -25.79 -3.28
N LEU A 292 17.53 -25.31 -2.84
CA LEU A 292 16.71 -24.35 -3.59
C LEU A 292 17.46 -23.02 -3.75
N ALA A 293 18.11 -22.54 -2.69
CA ALA A 293 18.90 -21.31 -2.71
C ALA A 293 20.08 -21.41 -3.68
N LEU A 294 20.77 -22.56 -3.71
CA LEU A 294 21.86 -22.81 -4.66
C LEU A 294 21.37 -22.76 -6.11
N THR A 295 20.20 -23.35 -6.40
CA THR A 295 19.58 -23.30 -7.73
C THR A 295 19.14 -21.87 -8.10
N ALA A 296 18.47 -21.17 -7.19
CA ALA A 296 17.92 -19.84 -7.44
C ALA A 296 19.02 -18.77 -7.59
N PHE A 297 20.02 -18.78 -6.71
CA PHE A 297 20.96 -17.68 -6.51
C PHE A 297 22.41 -18.06 -6.83
N GLY A 298 22.75 -19.35 -6.88
CA GLY A 298 24.15 -19.79 -6.88
C GLY A 298 24.77 -19.75 -5.48
N PRO A 299 26.09 -19.98 -5.36
CA PRO A 299 26.76 -20.13 -4.07
C PRO A 299 27.12 -18.82 -3.36
N LYS A 300 26.98 -17.68 -4.04
CA LYS A 300 27.45 -16.38 -3.58
C LYS A 300 26.30 -15.42 -3.32
N ASP A 301 26.48 -14.55 -2.34
CA ASP A 301 25.63 -13.37 -2.15
C ASP A 301 25.96 -12.27 -3.19
N GLU A 302 25.23 -11.16 -3.14
CA GLU A 302 25.42 -10.02 -4.05
C GLU A 302 26.81 -9.38 -3.94
N LYS A 303 27.48 -9.51 -2.78
CA LYS A 303 28.83 -9.00 -2.53
C LYS A 303 29.92 -9.99 -2.97
N GLY A 304 29.54 -11.14 -3.51
CA GLY A 304 30.45 -12.17 -4.02
C GLY A 304 31.01 -13.11 -2.93
N ALA A 305 30.47 -13.05 -1.71
CA ALA A 305 30.87 -13.90 -0.59
C ALA A 305 30.06 -15.21 -0.60
N ASP A 306 30.70 -16.33 -0.25
CA ASP A 306 30.01 -17.62 -0.17
C ASP A 306 29.05 -17.64 1.02
N TRP A 307 27.77 -17.97 0.78
CA TRP A 307 26.76 -18.00 1.85
C TRP A 307 26.79 -19.29 2.68
N ALA A 308 27.42 -20.37 2.19
CA ALA A 308 27.43 -21.65 2.91
C ALA A 308 28.08 -21.58 4.30
N PRO A 309 29.24 -20.91 4.50
CA PRO A 309 29.77 -20.64 5.85
C PRO A 309 28.82 -19.78 6.71
N MET A 310 28.14 -18.81 6.09
CA MET A 310 27.15 -17.97 6.79
C MET A 310 25.96 -18.79 7.28
N LEU A 311 25.49 -19.75 6.48
CA LEU A 311 24.41 -20.67 6.84
C LEU A 311 24.81 -21.59 8.00
N THR A 312 26.02 -22.14 7.98
CA THR A 312 26.56 -22.93 9.11
C THR A 312 26.61 -22.10 10.39
N LYS A 313 27.05 -20.84 10.29
CA LYS A 313 27.04 -19.91 11.42
C LYS A 313 25.62 -19.60 11.89
N ALA A 314 24.67 -19.35 10.97
CA ALA A 314 23.28 -19.09 11.31
C ALA A 314 22.64 -20.26 12.10
N LYS A 315 22.90 -21.51 11.69
CA LYS A 315 22.45 -22.71 12.43
C LYS A 315 23.01 -22.77 13.87
N THR A 316 24.20 -22.22 14.09
CA THR A 316 24.84 -22.17 15.41
C THR A 316 24.31 -21.00 16.25
N ASP A 317 24.11 -19.84 15.63
CA ASP A 317 23.65 -18.62 16.30
C ASP A 317 22.14 -18.67 16.65
N PHE A 318 21.35 -19.43 15.87
CA PHE A 318 19.89 -19.57 16.02
C PHE A 318 19.44 -21.04 16.18
N PRO A 319 19.95 -21.77 17.20
CA PRO A 319 19.75 -23.22 17.31
C PRO A 319 18.29 -23.63 17.59
N ALA A 320 17.43 -22.68 17.96
CA ALA A 320 15.99 -22.92 18.16
C ALA A 320 15.21 -23.08 16.85
N ILE A 321 15.81 -22.73 15.70
CA ILE A 321 15.20 -22.90 14.38
C ILE A 321 15.62 -24.25 13.80
N THR A 322 14.68 -25.19 13.73
CA THR A 322 14.91 -26.57 13.26
C THR A 322 14.15 -26.88 11.98
N TYR A 323 14.76 -27.69 11.11
CA TYR A 323 14.24 -28.21 9.85
C TYR A 323 15.11 -29.35 9.33
#